data_AF-A0A139X800-F1
#
_entry.id   AF-A0A139X800-F1
#
_cell.length_a   1.000
_cell.length_b   1.000
_cell.length_c   1.000
_cell.angle_alpha   90.00
_cell.angle_beta   90.00
_cell.angle_gamma   90.00
#
_symmetry.space_group_name_H-M   'P 1'
#
loop_
_entity.id
_entity.type
_entity.pdbx_description
1 polymer ?
#
loop_
_entity_poly.entity_id
_entity_poly.type
_entity_poly.pdbx_seq_one_letter_code
_entity_poly.pdbx_strand_id
1 'polypeptide(L)' 'MFFPSIKQIAKLEERRQILENMLEVRFGSLDSELITLVSAISALPVKEFTLLLIQLSREELIARFSTQSS' A
#
# COMPACT_ATOMS: atom_id res chain seq x y z
N MET A 1 -20.06 5.81 16.79
CA MET A 1 -18.68 5.35 17.02
C MET A 1 -18.53 4.00 16.31
N PHE A 2 -17.75 3.95 15.22
CA PHE A 2 -17.55 2.71 14.45
C PHE A 2 -16.35 1.98 15.04
N PHE A 3 -16.59 0.91 15.80
CA PHE A 3 -15.53 0.05 16.29
C PHE A 3 -15.32 -1.07 15.26
N PRO A 4 -14.25 -1.05 14.47
CA PRO A 4 -13.96 -2.16 13.57
C PRO A 4 -13.82 -3.44 14.40
N SER A 5 -14.51 -4.51 13.99
CA SER A 5 -14.35 -5.82 14.61
C SER A 5 -12.90 -6.30 14.47
N ILE A 6 -12.41 -7.07 15.44
CA ILE A 6 -11.05 -7.65 15.45
C ILE A 6 -10.73 -8.37 14.12
N LYS A 7 -11.72 -9.01 13.50
CA LYS A 7 -11.59 -9.64 12.16
C LYS A 7 -11.21 -8.66 11.04
N GLN A 8 -11.71 -7.42 11.08
CA GLN A 8 -11.38 -6.40 10.08
C GLN A 8 -9.96 -5.87 10.29
N ILE A 9 -9.55 -5.66 11.54
CA ILE A 9 -8.17 -5.23 11.86
C ILE A 9 -7.16 -6.29 11.41
N ALA A 10 -7.41 -7.57 11.70
CA ALA A 10 -6.55 -8.66 11.27
C ALA A 10 -6.41 -8.72 9.73
N LYS A 11 -7.51 -8.53 9.00
CA LYS A 11 -7.50 -8.51 7.53
C LYS A 11 -6.75 -7.30 6.96
N LEU A 12 -6.82 -6.15 7.62
CA LEU A 12 -6.09 -4.95 7.20
C LEU A 12 -4.59 -5.11 7.42
N GLU A 13 -4.18 -5.67 8.57
CA GLU A 13 -2.76 -5.91 8.87
C GLU A 13 -2.15 -6.96 7.93
N GLU A 14 -2.84 -8.08 7.69
CA GLU A 14 -2.41 -9.09 6.73
C GLU A 14 -2.24 -8.48 5.33
N ARG A 15 -3.18 -7.63 4.92
CA ARG A 15 -3.10 -6.93 3.65
C ARG A 15 -1.92 -5.95 3.59
N ARG A 16 -1.64 -5.26 4.69
CA ARG A 16 -0.48 -4.36 4.84
C ARG A 16 0.82 -5.15 4.64
N GLN A 17 0.98 -6.27 5.33
CA GLN A 17 2.15 -7.15 5.20
C GLN A 17 2.33 -7.69 3.78
N ILE A 18 1.25 -8.09 3.10
CA ILE A 18 1.31 -8.53 1.71
C ILE A 18 1.83 -7.40 0.81
N LEU A 19 1.35 -6.17 1.01
CA LEU A 19 1.81 -5.01 0.26
C LEU A 19 3.29 -4.70 0.51
N GLU A 20 3.73 -4.75 1.75
CA GLU A 20 5.13 -4.54 2.13
C GLU A 20 6.05 -5.54 1.42
N ASN A 21 5.74 -6.83 1.52
CA ASN A 21 6.51 -7.89 0.87
C ASN A 21 6.50 -7.73 -0.66
N MET A 22 5.36 -7.36 -1.25
CA MET A 22 5.23 -7.21 -2.70
C MET A 22 6.05 -6.01 -3.22
N LEU A 23 6.07 -4.90 -2.48
CA LEU A 23 6.90 -3.74 -2.77
C LEU A 23 8.38 -4.04 -2.62
N GLU A 24 8.78 -4.75 -1.56
CA GLU A 24 10.16 -5.18 -1.34
C GLU A 24 10.65 -6.12 -2.45
N VAL A 25 9.84 -7.12 -2.83
CA VAL A 25 10.17 -8.03 -3.94
C VAL A 25 10.28 -7.30 -5.27
N ARG A 26 9.41 -6.31 -5.52
CA ARG A 26 9.35 -5.59 -6.80
C ARG A 26 10.46 -4.56 -6.94
N PHE A 27 10.77 -3.83 -5.87
CA PHE A 27 11.69 -2.68 -5.90
C PHE A 27 13.03 -2.96 -5.24
N GLY A 28 13.22 -4.13 -4.64
CA GLY A 28 14.45 -4.58 -3.99
C GLY A 28 14.62 -4.09 -2.55
N SER A 29 14.01 -2.97 -2.18
CA SER A 29 13.97 -2.49 -0.79
C SER A 29 12.71 -1.70 -0.49
N LEU A 30 12.20 -1.86 0.73
CA LEU A 30 11.09 -1.07 1.25
C LEU A 30 11.62 0.06 2.13
N ASP A 31 11.88 1.21 1.52
CA ASP A 31 12.33 2.42 2.21
C ASP A 31 11.18 3.17 2.90
N SER A 32 11.53 4.15 3.74
CA SER A 32 10.57 4.96 4.48
C SER A 32 9.55 5.66 3.57
N GLU A 33 9.93 6.04 2.35
CA GLU A 33 8.98 6.65 1.40
C GLU A 33 7.91 5.62 1.03
N LEU A 34 8.30 4.43 0.58
CA LEU A 34 7.37 3.36 0.24
C LEU A 34 6.50 2.92 1.42
N ILE A 35 7.07 2.83 2.63
CA ILE A 35 6.32 2.49 3.86
C ILE A 35 5.16 3.46 4.09
N THR A 36 5.38 4.77 3.89
CA THR A 36 4.31 5.76 4.07
C THR A 36 3.17 5.56 3.07
N LEU A 37 3.46 5.03 1.88
CA LEU A 37 2.46 4.77 0.85
C LEU A 37 1.65 3.50 1.12
N VAL A 38 2.21 2.51 1.84
CA VAL A 38 1.54 1.23 2.12
C VAL A 38 0.16 1.46 2.74
N SER A 39 0.03 2.40 3.68
CA SER A 39 -1.24 2.75 4.30
C SER A 39 -2.26 3.27 3.26
N ALA A 40 -1.85 4.18 2.38
CA ALA A 40 -2.72 4.72 1.33
C ALA A 40 -3.13 3.65 0.30
N ILE A 41 -2.18 2.79 -0.09
CA ILE A 41 -2.41 1.70 -1.05
C ILE A 41 -3.31 0.61 -0.43
N SER A 42 -3.18 0.35 0.86
CA SER A 42 -4.01 -0.60 1.60
C SER A 42 -5.48 -0.16 1.73
N ALA A 43 -5.78 1.12 1.52
CA ALA A 43 -7.15 1.62 1.50
C ALA A 43 -7.86 1.37 0.16
N LEU A 44 -7.12 1.16 -0.94
CA LEU A 44 -7.69 0.96 -2.28
C LEU A 44 -8.37 -0.42 -2.41
N PRO A 45 -9.16 -0.68 -3.45
CA PRO A 45 -9.57 -2.04 -3.81
C PRO A 45 -8.40 -2.90 -4.30
N VAL A 46 -8.48 -4.22 -4.13
CA VAL A 46 -7.40 -5.16 -4.52
C VAL A 46 -6.97 -4.99 -5.96
N LYS A 47 -7.96 -4.99 -6.87
CA LYS A 47 -7.72 -4.83 -8.30
C LYS A 47 -7.02 -3.51 -8.64
N GLU A 48 -7.34 -2.43 -7.94
CA GLU A 48 -6.75 -1.11 -8.21
C GLU A 48 -5.28 -1.07 -7.82
N PHE A 49 -4.94 -1.48 -6.59
CA PHE A 49 -3.53 -1.47 -6.20
C PHE A 49 -2.71 -2.48 -7.00
N THR A 50 -3.26 -3.65 -7.34
CA THR A 50 -2.54 -4.63 -8.17
C THR A 50 -2.18 -4.03 -9.53
N LEU A 51 -3.10 -3.29 -10.16
CA LEU A 51 -2.82 -2.61 -11.43
C LEU A 51 -1.77 -1.52 -11.27
N LEU A 52 -1.86 -0.67 -10.24
CA LEU A 52 -0.85 0.36 -9.94
C LEU A 52 0.54 -0.25 -9.73
N LEU A 53 0.62 -1.33 -8.95
CA LEU A 53 1.85 -2.08 -8.70
C LEU A 53 2.35 -2.89 -9.89
N ILE A 54 1.61 -2.99 -11.00
CA ILE A 54 2.13 -3.60 -12.23
C ILE A 54 2.60 -2.50 -13.19
N GLN A 55 1.84 -1.40 -13.26
CA GLN A 55 2.00 -0.36 -14.26
C GLN A 55 3.04 0.70 -13.90
N LEU A 56 3.13 1.09 -12.62
CA LEU A 56 3.91 2.26 -12.21
C LEU A 56 5.30 1.86 -11.70
N SER A 57 6.34 2.62 -12.03
CA SER A 57 7.65 2.52 -11.37
C SER A 57 7.58 2.93 -9.89
N ARG A 58 8.68 2.75 -9.15
CA ARG A 58 8.79 3.23 -7.75
C ARG A 58 8.53 4.73 -7.66
N GLU A 59 9.18 5.49 -8.52
CA GLU A 59 9.13 6.96 -8.55
C GLU A 59 7.73 7.46 -8.94
N GLU A 60 7.09 6.81 -9.91
CA GLU A 60 5.71 7.13 -10.33
C GLU A 60 4.70 6.82 -9.22
N LEU A 61 4.92 5.72 -8.49
CA LEU A 61 4.09 5.35 -7.34
C LEU A 61 4.22 6.40 -6.22
N ILE A 62 5.46 6.79 -5.89
CA ILE A 62 5.73 7.85 -4.91
C ILE A 62 5.07 9.15 -5.34
N ALA A 63 5.33 9.63 -6.55
CA ALA A 63 4.73 10.86 -7.06
C ALA A 63 3.20 10.85 -6.95
N ARG A 64 2.54 9.75 -7.32
CA ARG A 64 1.08 9.61 -7.29
C ARG A 64 0.47 9.70 -5.89
N PHE A 65 1.13 9.15 -4.87
CA PHE A 65 0.59 9.11 -3.51
C PHE A 65 1.10 10.25 -2.63
N SER A 66 2.28 10.81 -2.92
CA SER A 66 2.76 12.05 -2.30
C SER A 66 1.87 13.25 -2.64
N THR A 67 1.30 13.30 -3.86
CA THR A 67 0.36 14.36 -4.26
C THR A 67 -1.03 14.26 -3.63
N GLN A 68 -1.41 13.10 -3.06
CA GLN A 68 -2.73 12.89 -2.45
C GLN A 68 -2.77 13.20 -0.94
N SER A 69 -1.64 13.56 -0.34
CA SER A 69 -1.54 13.87 1.10
C SER A 69 -1.72 15.37 1.41
N SER A 70 -2.34 16.13 0.51
CA SER A 70 -2.50 17.59 0.60
C SER A 70 -3.94 18.04 0.74
#